data_AF-A0A9E3ZVS6-F1
#
_entry.id   AF-A0A9E3ZVS6-F1
#
_cell.length_a   1.000
_cell.length_b   1.000
_cell.length_c   1.000
_cell.angle_alpha   90.00
_cell.angle_beta   90.00
_cell.angle_gamma   90.00
#
_symmetry.space_group_name_H-M   'P 1'
#
loop_
_entity.id
_entity.type
_entity.pdbx_description
1 polymer ?
#
loop_
_entity_poly.entity_id
_entity_poly.type
_entity_poly.pdbx_seq_one_letter_code
_entity_poly.pdbx_strand_id
1 'polypeptide(L)'
;MLHSLDRSFLFGRLLAIIERKERVMFSEEISEHYSVVTSSHKFWIHYRNRPASTLLMILDVNQQHVPDFIQNNFWMYVKFELEIQQVVGLLEQHHLTQELNKPLNHLFVWGYYSELSF
;
A
#
# COMPACT_ATOMS: atom_id res chain seq x y z
N MET A 1 -20.15 -7.52 -8.36
CA MET A 1 -18.92 -7.43 -7.55
C MET A 1 -19.28 -6.84 -6.19
N LEU A 2 -19.66 -7.66 -5.21
CA LEU A 2 -20.13 -7.19 -3.89
C LEU A 2 -19.02 -6.88 -2.88
N HIS A 3 -17.74 -7.08 -3.25
CA HIS A 3 -16.62 -7.03 -2.32
C HIS A 3 -15.64 -5.85 -2.54
N SER A 4 -15.80 -5.05 -3.60
CA SER A 4 -14.82 -4.00 -3.95
C SER A 4 -14.76 -2.85 -2.95
N LEU A 5 -15.77 -2.72 -2.09
CA LEU A 5 -15.83 -1.74 -1.01
C LEU A 5 -15.54 -2.38 0.35
N ASP A 6 -15.28 -3.69 0.46
CA ASP A 6 -14.97 -4.30 1.75
C ASP A 6 -13.65 -3.74 2.31
N ARG A 7 -13.62 -3.46 3.62
CA ARG A 7 -12.43 -2.93 4.31
C ARG A 7 -11.18 -3.77 4.07
N SER A 8 -11.27 -5.09 4.22
CA SER A 8 -10.12 -5.97 4.05
C SER A 8 -9.66 -5.96 2.60
N PHE A 9 -10.59 -5.97 1.64
CA PHE A 9 -10.29 -5.85 0.22
C PHE A 9 -9.57 -4.53 -0.10
N LEU A 10 -10.08 -3.40 0.39
CA LEU A 10 -9.48 -2.07 0.18
C LEU A 10 -8.08 -1.95 0.80
N PHE A 11 -7.87 -2.48 2.00
CA PHE A 11 -6.52 -2.55 2.59
C PHE A 11 -5.57 -3.44 1.78
N GLY A 12 -6.08 -4.49 1.13
CA GLY A 12 -5.31 -5.30 0.18
C GLY A 12 -4.82 -4.48 -1.01
N ARG A 13 -5.73 -3.73 -1.64
CA ARG A 13 -5.40 -2.84 -2.75
C ARG A 13 -4.37 -1.78 -2.34
N LEU A 14 -4.56 -1.18 -1.17
CA LEU A 14 -3.66 -0.15 -0.66
C LEU A 14 -2.21 -0.67 -0.50
N LEU A 15 -2.05 -1.88 0.06
CA LEU A 15 -0.73 -2.49 0.20
C LEU A 15 -0.08 -2.80 -1.16
N ALA A 16 -0.86 -3.21 -2.16
CA ALA A 16 -0.36 -3.46 -3.51
C ALA A 16 0.12 -2.17 -4.21
N ILE A 17 -0.63 -1.07 -4.08
CA ILE A 17 -0.21 0.25 -4.61
C ILE A 17 1.12 0.68 -3.98
N ILE A 18 1.25 0.54 -2.66
CA ILE A 18 2.48 0.88 -1.93
C ILE A 18 3.64 0.01 -2.40
N GLU A 19 3.43 -1.30 -2.58
CA GLU A 19 4.47 -2.17 -3.11
C GLU A 19 4.93 -1.75 -4.51
N ARG A 20 3.99 -1.42 -5.41
CA ARG A 20 4.35 -0.91 -6.75
C ARG A 20 5.15 0.38 -6.65
N LYS A 21 4.75 1.30 -5.77
CA LYS A 21 5.46 2.54 -5.50
C LYS A 21 6.88 2.26 -5.02
N GLU A 22 7.06 1.39 -4.03
CA GLU A 22 8.38 1.00 -3.50
C GLU A 22 9.27 0.35 -4.54
N ARG A 23 8.74 -0.56 -5.36
CA ARG A 23 9.52 -1.20 -6.44
C ARG A 23 10.06 -0.20 -7.45
N VAL A 24 9.31 0.86 -7.75
CA VAL A 24 9.78 1.94 -8.62
C VAL A 24 10.79 2.81 -7.89
N MET A 25 10.48 3.27 -6.67
CA MET A 25 11.33 4.17 -5.89
C MET A 25 12.70 3.56 -5.59
N PHE A 26 12.76 2.26 -5.36
CA PHE A 26 13.98 1.53 -5.00
C PHE A 26 14.52 0.66 -6.15
N SER A 27 14.10 0.93 -7.40
CA SER A 27 14.44 0.10 -8.56
C SER A 27 15.93 -0.02 -8.85
N GLU A 28 16.74 0.98 -8.50
CA GLU A 28 18.21 0.94 -8.68
C GLU A 28 18.89 -0.01 -7.67
N GLU A 29 18.43 -0.03 -6.40
CA GLU A 29 18.89 -0.99 -5.38
C GLU A 29 18.54 -2.45 -5.73
N ILE A 30 17.48 -2.67 -6.53
CA ILE A 30 17.05 -4.00 -7.00
C ILE A 30 18.06 -4.63 -7.98
N SER A 31 18.84 -3.81 -8.70
CA SER A 31 19.76 -4.30 -9.74
C SER A 31 21.09 -4.82 -9.19
N GLU A 32 21.54 -4.31 -8.04
CA GLU A 32 22.81 -4.71 -7.41
C GLU A 32 22.62 -5.81 -6.35
N HIS A 33 21.43 -5.92 -5.77
CA HIS A 33 21.09 -6.96 -4.79
C HIS A 33 19.77 -7.62 -5.19
N TYR A 34 19.85 -8.85 -5.70
CA TYR A 34 18.69 -9.69 -5.98
C TYR A 34 17.73 -9.68 -4.78
N SER A 35 16.55 -9.07 -4.99
CA SER A 35 15.41 -8.91 -4.08
C SER A 35 15.51 -7.79 -3.02
N VAL A 36 15.15 -6.56 -3.41
CA VAL A 36 14.62 -5.61 -2.42
C VAL A 36 13.36 -6.22 -1.84
N VAL A 37 13.44 -6.63 -0.58
CA VAL A 37 12.29 -7.08 0.20
C VAL A 37 11.44 -5.83 0.48
N THR A 38 10.34 -5.69 -0.25
CA THR A 38 9.37 -4.60 -0.10
C THR A 38 8.71 -4.63 1.28
N SER A 39 8.15 -3.51 1.71
CA SER A 39 7.43 -3.41 2.98
C SER A 39 6.24 -4.37 3.03
N SER A 40 5.58 -4.63 1.90
CA SER A 40 4.52 -5.64 1.81
C SER A 40 5.03 -7.04 2.18
N HIS A 41 6.23 -7.41 1.73
CA HIS A 41 6.84 -8.70 2.05
C HIS A 41 7.32 -8.75 3.51
N LYS A 42 7.95 -7.67 4.01
CA LYS A 42 8.43 -7.57 5.40
C LYS A 42 7.28 -7.57 6.42
N PHE A 43 6.22 -6.83 6.13
CA PHE A 43 5.17 -6.51 7.10
C PHE A 43 3.85 -7.20 6.83
N TRP A 44 3.76 -8.14 5.86
CA TRP A 44 2.50 -8.82 5.50
C TRP A 44 1.65 -9.24 6.70
N ILE A 45 2.25 -9.97 7.64
CA ILE A 45 1.57 -10.48 8.85
C ILE A 45 1.17 -9.33 9.78
N HIS A 46 2.05 -8.36 9.98
CA HIS A 46 1.79 -7.19 10.83
C HIS A 46 0.66 -6.34 10.26
N TYR A 47 0.69 -6.08 8.95
CA TYR A 47 -0.31 -5.33 8.21
C TYR A 47 -1.66 -6.04 8.24
N ARG A 48 -1.70 -7.36 8.07
CA ARG A 48 -2.94 -8.13 8.21
C ARG A 48 -3.55 -7.99 9.61
N ASN A 49 -2.72 -7.95 10.65
CA ASN A 49 -3.19 -7.94 12.04
C ASN A 49 -3.48 -6.53 12.57
N ARG A 50 -2.76 -5.50 12.11
CA ARG A 50 -2.85 -4.09 12.56
C ARG A 50 -2.69 -3.12 11.36
N PRO A 51 -3.59 -3.14 10.39
CA PRO A 51 -3.37 -2.53 9.08
C PRO A 51 -3.13 -1.03 9.11
N ALA A 52 -3.90 -0.26 9.87
CA ALA A 52 -3.70 1.19 9.91
C ALA A 52 -2.38 1.59 10.58
N SER A 53 -2.01 0.94 11.68
CA SER A 53 -0.73 1.22 12.35
C SER A 53 0.46 0.81 11.49
N THR A 54 0.41 -0.36 10.85
CA THR A 54 1.48 -0.81 9.96
C THR A 54 1.55 0.05 8.70
N LEU A 55 0.41 0.47 8.14
CA LEU A 55 0.37 1.41 7.01
C LEU A 55 1.11 2.71 7.34
N LEU A 56 0.82 3.32 8.48
CA LEU A 56 1.48 4.56 8.89
C LEU A 56 3.00 4.39 8.95
N MET A 57 3.47 3.31 9.58
CA MET A 57 4.89 2.99 9.66
C MET A 57 5.54 2.86 8.27
N ILE A 58 4.86 2.21 7.32
CA ILE A 58 5.37 2.05 5.95
C ILE A 58 5.42 3.41 5.21
N LEU A 59 4.39 4.24 5.38
CA LEU A 59 4.35 5.57 4.76
C LEU A 59 5.43 6.49 5.33
N ASP A 60 5.68 6.45 6.65
CA ASP A 60 6.73 7.24 7.29
C ASP A 60 8.12 6.89 6.75
N VAL A 61 8.41 5.61 6.50
CA VAL A 61 9.66 5.16 5.87
C VAL A 61 9.74 5.67 4.44
N ASN A 62 8.69 5.48 3.64
CA ASN A 62 8.67 5.92 2.25
C ASN A 62 8.82 7.45 2.11
N GLN A 63 8.25 8.22 3.05
CA GLN A 63 8.30 9.68 3.04
C GLN A 63 9.73 10.22 3.09
N GLN A 64 10.66 9.50 3.74
CA GLN A 64 12.07 9.89 3.82
C GLN A 64 12.77 9.88 2.45
N HIS A 65 12.29 9.06 1.52
CA HIS A 65 12.87 8.90 0.18
C HIS A 65 12.14 9.72 -0.91
N VAL A 66 11.01 10.36 -0.57
CA VAL A 66 10.21 11.15 -1.51
C VAL A 66 11.00 12.30 -2.14
N PRO A 67 11.78 13.13 -1.41
CA PRO A 67 12.48 14.27 -1.99
C PRO A 67 13.42 13.92 -3.13
N ASP A 68 14.14 12.79 -3.02
CA ASP A 68 15.05 12.34 -4.07
C ASP A 68 14.27 11.73 -5.24
N PHE A 69 13.25 10.93 -4.94
CA PHE A 69 12.43 10.30 -5.96
C PHE A 69 11.72 11.32 -6.89
N ILE A 70 11.13 12.37 -6.32
CA ILE A 70 10.34 13.34 -7.10
C ILE A 70 11.17 14.19 -8.07
N GLN A 71 12.49 14.31 -7.87
CA GLN A 71 13.36 15.11 -8.75
C GLN A 71 13.26 14.64 -10.21
N ASN A 72 13.15 13.33 -10.41
CA ASN A 72 13.07 12.71 -11.74
C ASN A 72 11.73 12.02 -12.00
N ASN A 73 10.90 11.79 -10.97
CA ASN A 73 9.70 10.96 -11.07
C ASN A 73 8.42 11.65 -10.57
N PHE A 74 8.36 12.99 -10.59
CA PHE A 74 7.23 13.78 -10.06
C PHE A 74 5.85 13.26 -10.51
N TRP A 75 5.62 13.09 -11.81
CA TRP A 75 4.32 12.64 -12.32
C TRP A 75 3.96 11.22 -11.89
N MET A 76 4.96 10.36 -11.74
CA MET A 76 4.76 9.00 -11.27
C MET A 76 4.42 8.98 -9.77
N TYR A 77 5.09 9.82 -8.98
CA TYR A 77 4.71 10.06 -7.58
C TYR A 77 3.26 10.53 -7.48
N VAL A 78 2.88 11.57 -8.23
CA VAL A 78 1.51 12.09 -8.23
C VAL A 78 0.50 11.00 -8.60
N LYS A 79 0.80 10.15 -9.58
CA LYS A 79 -0.06 9.02 -9.96
C LYS A 79 -0.30 8.08 -8.77
N PHE A 80 0.76 7.66 -8.06
CA PHE A 80 0.62 6.78 -6.90
C PHE A 80 -0.15 7.45 -5.76
N GLU A 81 0.09 8.74 -5.49
CA GLU A 81 -0.65 9.48 -4.46
C GLU A 81 -2.15 9.55 -4.79
N LEU A 82 -2.52 9.76 -6.07
CA LEU A 82 -3.91 9.76 -6.50
C LEU A 82 -4.56 8.37 -6.34
N GLU A 83 -3.85 7.28 -6.67
CA GLU A 83 -4.33 5.91 -6.45
C GLU A 83 -4.55 5.63 -4.94
N ILE A 84 -3.60 6.03 -4.09
CA ILE A 84 -3.71 5.92 -2.63
C ILE A 84 -4.92 6.72 -2.13
N GLN A 85 -5.06 7.98 -2.54
CA GLN A 85 -6.16 8.85 -2.13
C GLN A 85 -7.52 8.28 -2.53
N GLN A 86 -7.65 7.68 -3.71
CA GLN A 86 -8.88 7.03 -4.13
C GLN A 86 -9.25 5.87 -3.19
N VAL A 87 -8.30 4.99 -2.86
CA VAL A 87 -8.57 3.86 -1.95
C VAL A 87 -8.86 4.33 -0.53
N VAL A 88 -8.14 5.34 -0.03
CA VAL A 88 -8.38 5.94 1.29
C VAL A 88 -9.76 6.60 1.35
N GLY A 89 -10.17 7.34 0.32
CA GLY A 89 -11.50 7.93 0.24
C GLY A 89 -12.63 6.88 0.28
N LEU A 90 -12.40 5.68 -0.28
CA LEU A 90 -13.34 4.56 -0.14
C LEU A 90 -13.34 3.97 1.27
N LEU A 91 -12.19 3.95 1.97
CA LEU A 91 -12.10 3.50 3.36
C LEU A 91 -12.80 4.47 4.32
N GLU A 92 -12.73 5.79 4.09
CA GLU A 92 -13.36 6.81 4.93
C GLU A 92 -14.89 6.67 5.00
N GLN A 93 -15.52 6.17 3.93
CA GLN A 93 -16.96 5.90 3.88
C GLN A 93 -17.44 4.87 4.91
N HIS A 94 -16.53 4.08 5.50
CA HIS A 94 -16.87 3.07 6.50
C HIS A 94 -16.87 3.58 7.95
N HIS A 95 -16.71 4.89 8.21
CA HIS A 95 -16.73 5.48 9.57
C HIS A 95 -15.84 4.73 10.59
N LEU A 96 -14.61 4.37 10.16
CA LEU A 96 -13.79 3.30 10.74
C LEU A 96 -13.03 3.62 12.05
N THR A 97 -13.29 4.72 12.76
CA THR A 97 -12.37 5.18 13.82
C THR A 97 -12.08 4.16 14.93
N GLN A 98 -12.98 3.18 15.19
CA GLN A 98 -12.72 2.06 16.11
C GLN A 98 -12.36 0.73 15.44
N GLU A 99 -12.47 0.60 14.11
CA GLU A 99 -12.25 -0.65 13.38
C GLU A 99 -10.98 -0.68 12.51
N LEU A 100 -10.27 0.45 12.36
CA LEU A 100 -9.11 0.58 11.46
C LEU A 100 -7.98 -0.40 11.72
N ASN A 101 -7.80 -0.90 12.95
CA ASN A 101 -6.77 -1.90 13.28
C ASN A 101 -7.31 -3.32 13.51
N LYS A 102 -8.60 -3.56 13.23
CA LYS A 102 -9.16 -4.91 13.31
C LYS A 102 -8.47 -5.83 12.29
N PRO A 103 -8.12 -7.08 12.64
CA PRO A 103 -7.47 -7.98 11.70
C PRO A 103 -8.25 -8.14 10.38
N LEU A 104 -7.52 -8.21 9.28
CA LEU A 104 -8.08 -8.38 7.94
C LEU A 104 -8.47 -9.84 7.70
N ASN A 105 -9.61 -10.03 7.02
CA ASN A 105 -10.09 -11.34 6.61
C ASN A 105 -9.48 -11.76 5.25
N HIS A 106 -9.96 -12.87 4.68
CA HIS A 106 -9.42 -13.42 3.43
C HIS A 106 -9.56 -12.48 2.22
N LEU A 107 -10.51 -11.53 2.22
CA LEU A 107 -10.72 -10.58 1.13
C LEU A 107 -9.51 -9.65 0.93
N PHE A 108 -8.66 -9.48 1.95
CA PHE A 108 -7.38 -8.78 1.82
C PHE A 108 -6.48 -9.37 0.73
N VAL A 109 -6.40 -10.71 0.68
CA VAL A 109 -5.58 -11.40 -0.33
C VAL A 109 -6.14 -11.12 -1.72
N TRP A 110 -7.47 -11.14 -1.88
CA TRP A 110 -8.12 -10.86 -3.16
C TRP A 110 -7.91 -9.41 -3.59
N GLY A 111 -8.06 -8.46 -2.67
CA GLY A 111 -7.81 -7.04 -2.94
C GLY A 111 -6.39 -6.79 -3.42
N TYR A 112 -5.40 -7.36 -2.70
CA TYR A 112 -3.98 -7.23 -3.04
C TYR A 112 -3.68 -7.75 -4.45
N TYR A 113 -4.08 -8.99 -4.77
CA TYR A 113 -3.81 -9.55 -6.09
C TYR A 113 -4.65 -8.94 -7.22
N SER A 114 -5.84 -8.41 -6.92
CA SER A 114 -6.66 -7.72 -7.92
C SER A 114 -6.00 -6.44 -8.42
N GLU A 115 -5.28 -5.73 -7.55
CA GLU A 115 -4.59 -4.48 -7.88
C GLU A 115 -3.24 -4.73 -8.56
N LEU A 116 -2.56 -5.85 -8.26
CA LEU A 116 -1.33 -6.26 -8.96
C LEU A 116 -1.57 -6.75 -10.39
N SER A 117 -2.80 -7.16 -10.70
CA SER A 117 -3.19 -7.67 -12.02
C SER A 117 -3.60 -6.56 -13.00
N PHE A 118 -3.45 -5.29 -12.59
CA PHE A 118 -3.81 -4.07 -13.33
C PHE A 118 -2.55 -3.26 -13.67
#